data_AF-A0A482XQ78-F1
#
_entry.id   AF-A0A482XQ78-F1
#
_cell.length_a   1.000
_cell.length_b   1.000
_cell.length_c   1.000
_cell.angle_alpha   90.00
_cell.angle_beta   90.00
_cell.angle_gamma   90.00
#
_symmetry.space_group_name_H-M   'P 1'
#
loop_
_entity.id
_entity.type
_entity.pdbx_description
1 polymer ?
#
loop_
_entity_poly.entity_id
_entity_poly.type
_entity_poly.pdbx_seq_one_letter_code
_entity_poly.pdbx_strand_id
1 'polypeptide(L)'
;MDISILVHLIIFKSVGVLASLHSWGMTSRLQSYHRDFYYSFSLKNGKIYGSEVSPNYPDEILLRVGEQWVRRIGVSGHEVICKRLSEKDFYNFHHYAPKLHVYSDKNDESRVKTLLSYFTFSEREVWNCQSQEPRGAMKRALRSMGKKLESSEPISFYRIVNVMHGIRPINVIFYFDGVEVYEDVSPVKPENDMGDKWTATFREVKYLDPSDNTVLKYNGKVFLSKEDTVIPPPPSIFEPIDVPVVQPYDGNYKIEVIEFLENGNSKIEKIGPEGETLIVGKKTYLTIGLQNDEAVCKLLAESKSGAAAYSKLLPEFNGKEAILETFSVNRQEIWNCTYNEDKNFIRRLTELVVSIPVEKIEYYSGISVWKYRLSRIFNSVKIREIYYYEDRKSDQQIKFNGVVKLIKPKEKKYSETELEKYNYYYPNEYDMPIIVDDGYDSDDDLLDGAAVIAA
;
A
#
# COMPACT_ATOMS: atom_id res chain seq x y z
N MET A 1 -71.52 -14.40 33.55
CA MET A 1 -70.21 -14.92 33.14
C MET A 1 -69.83 -14.16 31.90
N ASP A 2 -68.96 -13.16 32.00
CA ASP A 2 -68.31 -12.54 30.86
C ASP A 2 -66.93 -12.07 31.33
N ILE A 3 -65.89 -12.76 30.85
CA ILE A 3 -64.49 -12.48 31.13
C ILE A 3 -63.97 -11.65 29.96
N SER A 4 -63.76 -10.36 30.21
CA SER A 4 -63.14 -9.45 29.24
C SER A 4 -61.62 -9.60 29.33
N ILE A 5 -61.01 -10.15 28.28
CA ILE A 5 -59.56 -10.30 28.13
C ILE A 5 -59.01 -8.99 27.56
N LEU A 6 -58.25 -8.26 28.38
CA LEU A 6 -57.54 -7.05 28.00
C LEU A 6 -56.18 -7.43 27.40
N VAL A 7 -56.07 -7.41 26.07
CA VAL A 7 -54.81 -7.63 25.35
C VAL A 7 -54.03 -6.32 25.30
N HIS A 8 -52.91 -6.24 26.03
CA HIS A 8 -51.94 -5.15 25.88
C HIS A 8 -51.01 -5.43 24.69
N LEU A 9 -51.25 -4.71 23.59
CA LEU A 9 -50.37 -4.64 22.43
C LEU A 9 -49.18 -3.73 22.76
N ILE A 10 -48.03 -4.34 23.08
CA ILE A 10 -46.76 -3.63 23.20
C ILE A 10 -46.23 -3.36 21.78
N ILE A 11 -46.40 -2.14 21.30
CA ILE A 11 -45.84 -1.67 20.04
C ILE A 11 -44.36 -1.33 20.29
N PHE A 12 -43.47 -2.26 19.94
CA PHE A 12 -42.05 -1.95 19.77
C PHE A 12 -41.90 -1.03 18.57
N LYS A 13 -41.69 0.27 18.82
CA LYS A 13 -41.21 1.20 17.80
C LYS A 13 -39.78 0.80 17.44
N SER A 14 -39.63 0.10 16.33
CA SER A 14 -38.34 -0.09 15.66
C SER A 14 -37.81 1.29 15.24
N VAL A 15 -36.83 1.79 16.00
CA VAL A 15 -36.02 2.93 15.58
C VAL A 15 -35.21 2.46 14.38
N GLY A 16 -35.65 2.83 13.18
CA GLY A 16 -34.88 2.65 11.97
C GLY A 16 -33.62 3.50 12.07
N VAL A 17 -32.50 2.88 12.42
CA VAL A 17 -31.18 3.47 12.31
C VAL A 17 -30.91 3.61 10.80
N LEU A 18 -31.02 4.84 10.29
CA LEU A 18 -30.53 5.19 8.97
C LEU A 18 -29.01 5.00 8.99
N ALA A 19 -28.55 3.86 8.49
CA ALA A 19 -27.15 3.57 8.32
C ALA A 19 -26.60 4.53 7.25
N SER A 20 -26.00 5.64 7.69
CA SER A 20 -25.18 6.45 6.81
C SER A 20 -23.96 5.62 6.41
N LEU A 21 -23.93 5.17 5.16
CA LEU A 21 -22.80 4.48 4.54
C LEU A 21 -21.65 5.47 4.37
N HIS A 22 -20.88 5.69 5.43
CA HIS A 22 -19.56 6.30 5.34
C HIS A 22 -18.54 5.17 5.32
N SER A 23 -18.13 4.79 4.12
CA SER A 23 -17.03 3.85 3.94
C SER A 23 -15.75 4.50 4.44
N TRP A 24 -15.07 3.85 5.38
CA TRP A 24 -13.64 4.05 5.52
C TRP A 24 -12.99 3.44 4.28
N GLY A 25 -12.74 4.25 3.27
CA GLY A 25 -11.60 3.99 2.43
C GLY A 25 -10.39 3.94 3.36
N MET A 26 -9.43 3.05 3.11
CA MET A 26 -8.06 3.49 3.36
C MET A 26 -8.00 4.89 2.78
N THR A 27 -7.50 5.90 3.51
CA THR A 27 -6.95 7.05 2.83
C THR A 27 -5.82 6.46 2.01
N SER A 28 -6.16 6.02 0.80
CA SER A 28 -5.20 5.50 -0.14
C SER A 28 -4.13 6.58 -0.19
N ARG A 29 -2.86 6.18 -0.17
CA ARG A 29 -1.74 7.14 -0.20
C ARG A 29 -1.93 8.16 -1.34
N LEU A 30 -2.68 7.77 -2.38
CA LEU A 30 -3.04 8.60 -3.52
C LEU A 30 -4.18 9.61 -3.27
N GLN A 31 -5.18 9.33 -2.43
CA GLN A 31 -6.34 10.24 -2.28
C GLN A 31 -5.97 11.64 -1.78
N SER A 32 -4.97 11.78 -0.91
CA SER A 32 -4.48 13.10 -0.46
C SER A 32 -3.47 13.75 -1.42
N TYR A 33 -2.90 12.97 -2.36
CA TYR A 33 -1.78 13.40 -3.20
C TYR A 33 -1.87 12.89 -4.66
N HIS A 34 -3.04 12.94 -5.29
CA HIS A 34 -3.14 12.88 -6.77
C HIS A 34 -2.58 14.17 -7.42
N ARG A 35 -1.38 14.59 -7.02
CA ARG A 35 -0.62 15.58 -7.78
C ARG A 35 0.02 14.79 -8.91
N ASP A 36 -0.45 14.98 -10.14
CA ASP A 36 0.36 14.61 -11.28
C ASP A 36 1.57 15.55 -11.26
N PHE A 37 2.73 14.97 -10.96
CA PHE A 37 3.95 15.69 -10.71
C PHE A 37 4.42 16.38 -12.00
N TYR A 38 4.79 17.65 -11.88
CA TYR A 38 5.59 18.32 -12.90
C TYR A 38 7.04 17.86 -12.73
N TYR A 39 7.34 16.62 -13.10
CA TYR A 39 8.73 16.25 -13.31
C TYR A 39 9.25 17.09 -14.46
N SER A 40 10.31 17.87 -14.23
CA SER A 40 11.19 18.26 -15.32
C SER A 40 11.95 17.01 -15.75
N PHE A 41 11.27 16.13 -16.48
CA PHE A 41 11.82 14.89 -17.03
C PHE A 41 13.00 15.24 -17.97
N SER A 42 14.19 15.40 -17.40
CA SER A 42 15.38 15.93 -18.06
C SER A 42 16.50 14.88 -18.13
N LEU A 43 16.23 13.64 -17.72
CA LEU A 43 17.21 12.57 -17.91
C LEU A 43 17.47 12.42 -19.41
N LYS A 44 18.70 12.77 -19.81
CA LYS A 44 19.25 12.43 -21.12
C LYS A 44 19.40 10.91 -21.18
N ASN A 45 19.41 10.35 -22.39
CA ASN A 45 19.59 8.91 -22.60
C ASN A 45 20.76 8.37 -21.77
N GLY A 46 20.52 7.29 -21.01
CA GLY A 46 21.52 6.65 -20.17
C GLY A 46 21.68 7.23 -18.76
N LYS A 47 20.79 8.11 -18.29
CA LYS A 47 20.75 8.52 -16.87
C LYS A 47 19.61 7.83 -16.13
N ILE A 48 19.83 7.55 -14.85
CA ILE A 48 18.87 6.98 -13.90
C ILE A 48 19.06 7.66 -12.53
N TYR A 49 18.02 7.75 -11.71
CA TYR A 49 18.19 8.18 -10.32
C TYR A 49 18.57 7.00 -9.45
N GLY A 50 19.11 7.28 -8.27
CA GLY A 50 19.22 6.29 -7.21
C GLY A 50 19.15 6.92 -5.83
N SER A 51 18.71 6.14 -4.86
CA SER A 51 18.59 6.53 -3.47
C SER A 51 19.19 5.44 -2.58
N GLU A 52 20.01 5.85 -1.62
CA GLU A 52 20.47 4.96 -0.56
C GLU A 52 19.34 4.76 0.45
N VAL A 53 19.10 3.51 0.83
CA VAL A 53 18.04 3.09 1.75
C VAL A 53 18.67 2.57 3.03
N SER A 54 19.63 1.64 2.92
CA SER A 54 20.32 1.02 4.05
C SER A 54 21.85 1.08 3.88
N PRO A 55 22.48 2.26 3.94
CA PRO A 55 23.90 2.44 3.61
C PRO A 55 24.85 1.63 4.51
N ASN A 56 24.41 1.27 5.72
CA ASN A 56 25.19 0.45 6.67
C ASN A 56 25.22 -1.05 6.32
N TYR A 57 24.52 -1.47 5.27
CA TYR A 57 24.37 -2.88 4.90
C TYR A 57 24.74 -3.09 3.41
N PRO A 58 26.04 -3.00 3.06
CA PRO A 58 26.50 -3.02 1.67
C PRO A 58 26.20 -4.33 0.94
N ASP A 59 26.07 -5.44 1.68
CA ASP A 59 25.77 -6.77 1.16
C ASP A 59 24.27 -6.98 0.85
N GLU A 60 23.41 -6.02 1.20
CA GLU A 60 21.98 -6.08 0.89
C GLU A 60 21.73 -5.70 -0.57
N ILE A 61 20.52 -6.02 -1.06
CA ILE A 61 20.24 -5.96 -2.48
C ILE A 61 20.31 -4.54 -3.05
N LEU A 62 20.78 -4.48 -4.30
CA LEU A 62 20.64 -3.30 -5.14
C LEU A 62 19.50 -3.56 -6.13
N LEU A 63 18.58 -2.62 -6.22
CA LEU A 63 17.34 -2.78 -6.98
C LEU A 63 17.22 -1.72 -8.06
N ARG A 64 16.79 -2.10 -9.26
CA ARG A 64 16.28 -1.16 -10.27
C ARG A 64 14.76 -1.23 -10.34
N VAL A 65 14.11 -0.07 -10.45
CA VAL A 65 12.66 0.08 -10.58
C VAL A 65 12.27 0.89 -11.81
N GLY A 66 11.28 0.39 -12.54
CA GLY A 66 10.66 1.07 -13.67
C GLY A 66 11.43 0.86 -14.97
N GLU A 67 11.13 1.69 -15.96
CA GLU A 67 11.69 1.59 -17.31
C GLU A 67 11.89 2.97 -17.94
N GLN A 68 12.83 3.05 -18.88
CA GLN A 68 12.96 4.22 -19.73
C GLN A 68 11.78 4.30 -20.71
N TRP A 69 11.22 5.50 -20.87
CA TRP A 69 10.22 5.77 -21.91
C TRP A 69 10.84 5.65 -23.30
N VAL A 70 10.08 5.09 -24.25
CA VAL A 70 10.54 4.83 -25.63
C VAL A 70 10.24 6.01 -26.55
N ARG A 71 9.07 6.65 -26.36
CA ARG A 71 8.65 7.77 -27.20
C ARG A 71 7.92 8.84 -26.40
N ARG A 72 7.99 10.07 -26.90
CA ARG A 72 7.33 11.24 -26.35
C ARG A 72 6.03 11.50 -27.08
N ILE A 73 4.96 11.76 -26.33
CA ILE A 73 3.65 12.14 -26.85
C ILE A 73 3.16 13.43 -26.19
N GLY A 74 2.36 14.17 -26.95
CA GLY A 74 1.78 15.44 -26.52
C GLY A 74 2.81 16.55 -26.28
N VAL A 75 2.28 17.72 -25.96
CA VAL A 75 3.03 18.94 -25.64
C VAL A 75 2.41 19.59 -24.40
N SER A 76 3.09 20.58 -23.81
CA SER A 76 2.67 21.25 -22.56
C SER A 76 1.26 21.85 -22.58
N GLY A 77 0.71 22.13 -23.76
CA GLY A 77 -0.67 22.62 -23.94
C GLY A 77 -1.74 21.52 -24.07
N HIS A 78 -1.37 20.26 -24.25
CA HIS A 78 -2.35 19.19 -24.36
C HIS A 78 -2.96 18.84 -23.01
N GLU A 79 -4.23 18.46 -23.04
CA GLU A 79 -5.01 18.07 -21.87
C GLU A 79 -5.71 16.74 -22.16
N VAL A 80 -5.57 15.78 -21.25
CA VAL A 80 -6.27 14.49 -21.32
C VAL A 80 -7.15 14.33 -20.10
N ILE A 81 -8.32 13.69 -20.30
CA ILE A 81 -9.12 13.20 -19.19
C ILE A 81 -8.90 11.71 -19.05
N CYS A 82 -8.57 11.29 -17.85
CA CYS A 82 -8.33 9.91 -17.47
C CYS A 82 -9.53 9.39 -16.67
N LYS A 83 -10.09 8.27 -17.13
CA LYS A 83 -11.13 7.52 -16.40
C LYS A 83 -10.51 6.25 -15.84
N ARG A 84 -10.75 5.96 -14.55
CA ARG A 84 -10.25 4.74 -13.93
C ARG A 84 -10.91 3.53 -14.61
N LEU A 85 -10.13 2.50 -14.92
CA LEU A 85 -10.69 1.24 -15.40
C LEU A 85 -11.33 0.47 -14.23
N SER A 86 -12.20 -0.49 -14.56
CA SER A 86 -12.84 -1.37 -13.56
C SER A 86 -11.92 -2.54 -13.21
N GLU A 87 -12.02 -3.11 -11.99
CA GLU A 87 -11.17 -4.23 -11.52
C GLU A 87 -11.02 -5.38 -12.52
N LYS A 88 -12.10 -5.69 -13.24
CA LYS A 88 -12.12 -6.79 -14.22
C LYS A 88 -11.09 -6.58 -15.34
N ASP A 89 -10.76 -5.33 -15.64
CA ASP A 89 -9.83 -4.95 -16.69
C ASP A 89 -8.38 -4.88 -16.21
N PHE A 90 -8.12 -4.76 -14.90
CA PHE A 90 -6.76 -4.61 -14.35
C PHE A 90 -5.89 -5.86 -14.51
N TYR A 91 -6.49 -7.04 -14.33
CA TYR A 91 -5.73 -8.30 -14.18
C TYR A 91 -5.37 -8.96 -15.51
N ASN A 92 -5.82 -8.42 -16.64
CA ASN A 92 -5.53 -8.97 -17.97
C ASN A 92 -4.20 -8.46 -18.56
N PHE A 93 -3.48 -7.56 -17.89
CA PHE A 93 -2.30 -6.90 -18.45
C PHE A 93 -1.07 -7.07 -17.54
N HIS A 94 -0.28 -8.12 -17.77
CA HIS A 94 1.02 -8.32 -17.13
C HIS A 94 1.97 -7.11 -17.31
N HIS A 95 1.76 -6.30 -18.35
CA HIS A 95 2.51 -5.08 -18.67
C HIS A 95 2.33 -3.93 -17.67
N TYR A 96 1.33 -3.99 -16.78
CA TYR A 96 1.08 -2.93 -15.81
C TYR A 96 1.96 -3.02 -14.56
N ALA A 97 2.56 -4.18 -14.28
CA ALA A 97 3.47 -4.33 -13.15
C ALA A 97 4.74 -3.46 -13.35
N PRO A 98 5.33 -2.90 -12.28
CA PRO A 98 6.65 -2.29 -12.36
C PRO A 98 7.67 -3.31 -12.87
N LYS A 99 8.59 -2.90 -13.74
CA LYS A 99 9.74 -3.75 -14.07
C LYS A 99 10.78 -3.58 -12.98
N LEU A 100 11.12 -4.69 -12.32
CA LEU A 100 12.17 -4.71 -11.32
C LEU A 100 13.34 -5.55 -11.80
N HIS A 101 14.55 -5.10 -11.47
CA HIS A 101 15.78 -5.84 -11.68
C HIS A 101 16.57 -5.86 -10.38
N VAL A 102 16.87 -7.05 -9.87
CA VAL A 102 17.69 -7.21 -8.66
C VAL A 102 19.11 -7.49 -9.13
N TYR A 103 20.05 -6.61 -8.76
CA TYR A 103 21.46 -6.87 -8.97
C TYR A 103 21.93 -7.74 -7.79
N SER A 104 22.15 -9.02 -8.06
CA SER A 104 22.76 -9.96 -7.10
C SER A 104 24.10 -10.41 -7.63
N ASP A 105 25.07 -10.61 -6.74
CA ASP A 105 26.37 -11.14 -7.12
C ASP A 105 26.23 -12.61 -7.58
N LYS A 106 26.97 -12.95 -8.63
CA LYS A 106 26.62 -13.88 -9.72
C LYS A 106 26.52 -15.39 -9.43
N ASN A 107 26.46 -15.86 -8.18
CA ASN A 107 26.55 -17.31 -7.90
C ASN A 107 25.32 -17.93 -7.24
N ASP A 108 24.23 -17.19 -7.03
CA ASP A 108 23.03 -17.74 -6.41
C ASP A 108 21.84 -17.74 -7.38
N GLU A 109 21.92 -18.58 -8.43
CA GLU A 109 20.79 -18.85 -9.33
C GLU A 109 19.56 -19.39 -8.56
N SER A 110 19.77 -19.97 -7.36
CA SER A 110 18.68 -20.40 -6.48
C SER A 110 17.92 -19.22 -5.83
N ARG A 111 18.48 -18.01 -5.90
CA ARG A 111 17.95 -16.76 -5.34
C ARG A 111 17.35 -15.81 -6.36
N VAL A 112 16.98 -16.26 -7.56
CA VAL A 112 15.99 -15.50 -8.37
C VAL A 112 14.61 -15.62 -7.69
N LYS A 113 14.54 -15.14 -6.44
CA LYS A 113 13.32 -14.98 -5.68
C LYS A 113 12.49 -13.98 -6.47
N THR A 114 11.26 -14.38 -6.78
CA THR A 114 10.31 -13.58 -7.55
C THR A 114 10.19 -12.18 -6.94
N LEU A 115 9.93 -11.16 -7.76
CA LEU A 115 9.57 -9.78 -7.36
C LEU A 115 8.83 -9.68 -6.00
N LEU A 116 7.84 -10.56 -5.84
CA LEU A 116 6.95 -10.68 -4.67
C LEU A 116 7.66 -11.04 -3.35
N SER A 117 8.94 -11.35 -3.41
CA SER A 117 9.80 -11.69 -2.27
C SER A 117 10.47 -10.48 -1.62
N TYR A 118 10.55 -9.35 -2.34
CA TYR A 118 11.12 -8.08 -1.85
C TYR A 118 10.08 -6.99 -1.71
N PHE A 119 9.01 -7.06 -2.49
CA PHE A 119 7.92 -6.09 -2.43
C PHE A 119 6.57 -6.76 -2.51
N THR A 120 5.60 -6.17 -1.83
CA THR A 120 4.19 -6.38 -2.15
C THR A 120 3.65 -5.15 -2.85
N PHE A 121 2.60 -5.33 -3.65
CA PHE A 121 1.76 -4.18 -3.95
C PHE A 121 1.10 -3.70 -2.66
N SER A 122 0.95 -2.39 -2.52
CA SER A 122 0.03 -1.78 -1.55
C SER A 122 -1.14 -1.09 -2.27
N GLU A 123 -0.93 -0.66 -3.51
CA GLU A 123 -1.94 -0.01 -4.34
C GLU A 123 -1.62 -0.18 -5.82
N ARG A 124 -2.65 -0.27 -6.67
CA ARG A 124 -2.52 -0.20 -8.12
C ARG A 124 -3.73 0.49 -8.72
N GLU A 125 -3.49 1.42 -9.63
CA GLU A 125 -4.52 2.10 -10.41
C GLU A 125 -4.19 2.05 -11.90
N VAL A 126 -5.22 1.89 -12.73
CA VAL A 126 -5.11 1.92 -14.18
C VAL A 126 -6.17 2.87 -14.69
N TRP A 127 -5.74 3.85 -15.45
CA TRP A 127 -6.61 4.89 -15.98
C TRP A 127 -6.50 4.91 -17.51
N ASN A 128 -7.64 4.93 -18.19
CA ASN A 128 -7.71 5.17 -19.63
C ASN A 128 -7.81 6.67 -19.88
N CYS A 129 -6.75 7.22 -20.49
CA CYS A 129 -6.58 8.64 -20.73
C CYS A 129 -6.78 8.95 -22.21
N GLN A 130 -7.67 9.89 -22.50
CA GLN A 130 -7.96 10.33 -23.87
C GLN A 130 -7.93 11.85 -23.94
N SER A 131 -7.34 12.38 -25.02
CA SER A 131 -7.36 13.81 -25.30
C SER A 131 -8.79 14.28 -25.48
N GLN A 132 -9.16 15.37 -24.84
CA GLN A 132 -10.38 16.07 -25.23
C GLN A 132 -10.12 16.81 -26.54
N GLU A 133 -11.09 16.80 -27.45
CA GLU A 133 -11.05 17.76 -28.55
C GLU A 133 -10.88 19.17 -27.95
N PRO A 134 -9.94 19.99 -28.44
CA PRO A 134 -9.77 21.34 -27.91
C PRO A 134 -11.10 22.09 -28.00
N ARG A 135 -11.67 22.48 -26.86
CA ARG A 135 -12.95 23.22 -26.80
C ARG A 135 -12.71 24.72 -26.74
N GLY A 136 -13.66 25.49 -27.28
CA GLY A 136 -13.77 26.94 -27.05
C GLY A 136 -12.62 27.81 -27.56
N ALA A 137 -12.08 28.66 -26.67
CA ALA A 137 -11.12 29.71 -27.00
C ALA A 137 -9.78 29.19 -27.52
N MET A 138 -9.31 28.04 -27.04
CA MET A 138 -8.04 27.45 -27.48
C MET A 138 -8.11 26.94 -28.93
N LYS A 139 -9.22 26.30 -29.33
CA LYS A 139 -9.48 25.93 -30.73
C LYS A 139 -9.49 27.16 -31.64
N ARG A 140 -10.03 28.28 -31.15
CA ARG A 140 -10.04 29.57 -31.87
C ARG A 140 -8.64 30.20 -31.96
N ALA A 141 -7.87 30.20 -30.88
CA ALA A 141 -6.51 30.73 -30.83
C ALA A 141 -5.53 29.94 -31.73
N LEU A 142 -5.62 28.61 -31.71
CA LEU A 142 -4.83 27.74 -32.59
C LEU A 142 -5.17 27.99 -34.07
N ARG A 143 -6.46 28.15 -34.39
CA ARG A 143 -6.90 28.52 -35.76
C ARG A 143 -6.38 29.90 -36.17
N SER A 144 -6.42 30.90 -35.28
CA SER A 144 -5.97 32.26 -35.60
C SER A 144 -4.46 32.36 -35.82
N MET A 145 -3.67 31.47 -35.21
CA MET A 145 -2.22 31.43 -35.39
C MET A 145 -1.77 30.73 -36.68
N GLY A 146 -2.69 30.20 -37.50
CA GLY A 146 -2.34 29.48 -38.74
C GLY A 146 -1.54 28.19 -38.53
N LYS A 147 -1.17 27.87 -37.28
CA LYS A 147 -0.51 26.63 -36.91
C LYS A 147 -1.58 25.53 -36.88
N LYS A 148 -1.59 24.69 -37.92
CA LYS A 148 -2.17 23.36 -37.77
C LYS A 148 -1.45 22.73 -36.58
N LEU A 149 -2.21 22.29 -35.58
CA LEU A 149 -1.66 21.49 -34.50
C LEU A 149 -1.00 20.28 -35.18
N GLU A 150 0.34 20.19 -35.12
CA GLU A 150 1.13 19.25 -35.92
C GLU A 150 0.81 17.78 -35.63
N SER A 151 0.02 17.51 -34.58
CA SER A 151 -0.66 16.24 -34.35
C SER A 151 -2.16 16.51 -34.24
N SER A 152 -2.89 16.24 -35.32
CA SER A 152 -4.37 16.17 -35.32
C SER A 152 -4.88 14.83 -34.78
N GLU A 153 -3.98 13.92 -34.43
CA GLU A 153 -4.34 12.59 -33.97
C GLU A 153 -4.78 12.67 -32.50
N PRO A 154 -5.92 12.05 -32.15
CA PRO A 154 -6.34 11.96 -30.76
C PRO A 154 -5.28 11.20 -29.96
N ILE A 155 -4.88 11.76 -28.81
CA ILE A 155 -3.93 11.13 -27.91
C ILE A 155 -4.70 10.18 -27.01
N SER A 156 -4.31 8.91 -26.99
CA SER A 156 -4.85 7.90 -26.09
C SER A 156 -3.72 7.10 -25.44
N PHE A 157 -3.78 6.88 -24.14
CA PHE A 157 -2.82 6.07 -23.39
C PHE A 157 -3.41 5.55 -22.09
N TYR A 158 -2.78 4.53 -21.51
CA TYR A 158 -3.05 4.12 -20.13
C TYR A 158 -2.11 4.83 -19.17
N ARG A 159 -2.62 5.39 -18.07
CA ARG A 159 -1.84 5.84 -16.92
C ARG A 159 -1.91 4.77 -15.84
N ILE A 160 -0.76 4.21 -15.50
CA ILE A 160 -0.62 3.17 -14.48
C ILE A 160 0.02 3.81 -13.25
N VAL A 161 -0.58 3.58 -12.08
CA VAL A 161 0.02 3.91 -10.80
C VAL A 161 0.24 2.62 -10.04
N ASN A 162 1.46 2.37 -9.62
CA ASN A 162 1.81 1.27 -8.74
C ASN A 162 2.39 1.85 -7.45
N VAL A 163 1.94 1.38 -6.30
CA VAL A 163 2.60 1.62 -5.02
C VAL A 163 3.02 0.27 -4.47
N MET A 164 4.30 0.14 -4.17
CA MET A 164 4.93 -1.07 -3.69
C MET A 164 5.53 -0.80 -2.31
N HIS A 165 5.30 -1.71 -1.37
CA HIS A 165 5.89 -1.68 -0.04
C HIS A 165 6.97 -2.76 0.05
N GLY A 166 8.18 -2.35 0.41
CA GLY A 166 9.29 -3.27 0.61
C GLY A 166 9.08 -4.14 1.84
N ILE A 167 9.33 -5.44 1.71
CA ILE A 167 9.22 -6.41 2.79
C ILE A 167 10.58 -6.88 3.30
N ARG A 168 11.66 -6.51 2.60
CA ARG A 168 13.03 -6.88 2.94
C ARG A 168 13.97 -5.68 2.91
N PRO A 169 15.11 -5.76 3.61
CA PRO A 169 16.13 -4.74 3.53
C PRO A 169 16.59 -4.52 2.08
N ILE A 170 16.86 -3.26 1.76
CA ILE A 170 17.39 -2.83 0.46
C ILE A 170 18.52 -1.88 0.76
N ASN A 171 19.65 -2.04 0.07
CA ASN A 171 20.77 -1.11 0.20
C ASN A 171 20.51 0.13 -0.65
N VAL A 172 20.41 -0.05 -1.98
CA VAL A 172 20.22 1.05 -2.94
C VAL A 172 19.08 0.72 -3.90
N ILE A 173 18.26 1.72 -4.19
CA ILE A 173 17.21 1.64 -5.20
C ILE A 173 17.49 2.64 -6.32
N PHE A 174 17.76 2.11 -7.50
CA PHE A 174 17.86 2.85 -8.76
C PHE A 174 16.49 2.91 -9.43
N TYR A 175 16.14 4.04 -10.02
CA TYR A 175 14.82 4.18 -10.62
C TYR A 175 14.75 5.22 -11.74
N PHE A 176 13.90 4.93 -12.71
CA PHE A 176 13.65 5.82 -13.83
C PHE A 176 12.68 6.94 -13.48
N ASP A 177 12.56 7.88 -14.41
CA ASP A 177 11.56 8.93 -14.42
C ASP A 177 10.15 8.39 -14.08
N GLY A 178 9.44 9.09 -13.19
CA GLY A 178 8.08 8.71 -12.76
C GLY A 178 8.04 7.78 -11.54
N VAL A 179 9.18 7.50 -10.90
CA VAL A 179 9.25 6.75 -9.64
C VAL A 179 9.63 7.66 -8.48
N GLU A 180 8.89 7.54 -7.37
CA GLU A 180 9.14 8.18 -6.08
C GLU A 180 9.51 7.11 -5.07
N VAL A 181 10.49 7.39 -4.23
CA VAL A 181 10.98 6.45 -3.23
C VAL A 181 10.94 7.10 -1.86
N TYR A 182 10.34 6.39 -0.92
CA TYR A 182 10.14 6.82 0.46
C TYR A 182 10.83 5.83 1.39
N GLU A 183 11.44 6.37 2.44
CA GLU A 183 12.00 5.59 3.53
C GLU A 183 10.90 4.75 4.19
N ASP A 184 11.20 3.48 4.46
CA ASP A 184 10.26 2.57 5.10
C ASP A 184 10.99 1.52 5.96
N VAL A 185 10.28 0.87 6.87
CA VAL A 185 10.90 -0.10 7.79
C VAL A 185 10.56 -1.52 7.35
N SER A 186 11.58 -2.40 7.32
CA SER A 186 11.32 -3.80 7.00
C SER A 186 10.51 -4.48 8.13
N PRO A 187 9.46 -5.24 7.79
CA PRO A 187 8.75 -6.06 8.77
C PRO A 187 9.60 -7.22 9.30
N VAL A 188 10.67 -7.61 8.59
CA VAL A 188 11.55 -8.72 8.95
C VAL A 188 12.77 -8.18 9.68
N LYS A 189 12.70 -8.12 11.01
CA LYS A 189 13.87 -7.85 11.86
C LYS A 189 14.45 -9.18 12.37
N PRO A 190 15.74 -9.49 12.11
CA PRO A 190 16.42 -10.57 12.82
C PRO A 190 16.42 -10.29 14.32
N GLU A 191 16.20 -11.29 15.17
CA GLU A 191 16.14 -11.11 16.64
C GLU A 191 17.40 -10.44 17.24
N ASN A 192 18.54 -10.56 16.55
CA ASN A 192 19.83 -10.05 17.01
C ASN A 192 20.29 -8.76 16.31
N ASP A 193 19.55 -8.26 15.32
CA ASP A 193 19.92 -7.02 14.61
C ASP A 193 19.06 -5.88 15.14
N MET A 194 19.61 -5.12 16.09
CA MET A 194 18.99 -3.91 16.61
C MET A 194 19.14 -2.72 15.67
N GLY A 195 19.87 -2.85 14.56
CA GLY A 195 19.91 -1.82 13.53
C GLY A 195 18.56 -1.72 12.82
N ASP A 196 18.15 -0.50 12.50
CA ASP A 196 17.01 -0.30 11.62
C ASP A 196 17.43 -0.73 10.22
N LYS A 197 17.17 -2.00 9.88
CA LYS A 197 17.20 -2.43 8.49
C LYS A 197 16.05 -1.75 7.76
N TRP A 198 16.39 -0.75 6.95
CA TRP A 198 15.42 0.01 6.19
C TRP A 198 15.09 -0.71 4.89
N THR A 199 13.85 -0.52 4.48
CA THR A 199 13.37 -0.86 3.15
C THR A 199 12.83 0.42 2.52
N ALA A 200 12.24 0.29 1.34
CA ALA A 200 11.62 1.43 0.68
C ALA A 200 10.17 1.11 0.33
N THR A 201 9.29 2.11 0.49
CA THR A 201 8.08 2.19 -0.31
C THR A 201 8.46 2.93 -1.58
N PHE A 202 7.98 2.48 -2.74
CA PHE A 202 8.04 3.31 -3.94
C PHE A 202 6.69 3.42 -4.63
N ARG A 203 6.53 4.53 -5.35
CA ARG A 203 5.37 4.83 -6.16
C ARG A 203 5.83 5.07 -7.60
N GLU A 204 5.40 4.22 -8.52
CA GLU A 204 5.65 4.34 -9.96
C GLU A 204 4.40 4.90 -10.65
N VAL A 205 4.56 5.94 -11.46
CA VAL A 205 3.57 6.42 -12.43
C VAL A 205 4.17 6.27 -13.82
N LYS A 206 3.56 5.42 -14.65
CA LYS A 206 3.97 5.23 -16.04
C LYS A 206 2.81 5.35 -17.01
N TYR A 207 3.11 5.73 -18.24
CA TYR A 207 2.15 5.80 -19.33
C TYR A 207 2.44 4.70 -20.34
N LEU A 208 1.40 4.01 -20.82
CA LEU A 208 1.54 2.94 -21.80
C LEU A 208 0.69 3.23 -23.03
N ASP A 209 1.24 2.96 -24.22
CA ASP A 209 0.45 2.92 -25.45
C ASP A 209 -0.55 1.76 -25.40
N PRO A 210 -1.85 1.96 -25.68
CA PRO A 210 -2.85 0.89 -25.63
C PRO A 210 -2.66 -0.22 -26.69
N SER A 211 -1.95 0.06 -27.77
CA SER A 211 -1.74 -0.84 -28.91
C SER A 211 -0.55 -1.78 -28.74
N ASP A 212 0.58 -1.30 -28.22
CA ASP A 212 1.83 -2.06 -28.11
C ASP A 212 2.41 -2.12 -26.69
N ASN A 213 1.77 -1.47 -25.70
CA ASN A 213 2.23 -1.36 -24.32
C ASN A 213 3.63 -0.72 -24.17
N THR A 214 4.08 0.07 -25.14
CA THR A 214 5.34 0.80 -25.02
C THR A 214 5.23 1.90 -23.96
N VAL A 215 6.30 2.09 -23.18
CA VAL A 215 6.35 3.13 -22.14
C VAL A 215 6.47 4.51 -22.79
N LEU A 216 5.57 5.41 -22.44
CA LEU A 216 5.42 6.73 -23.02
C LEU A 216 5.84 7.82 -22.06
N LYS A 217 6.33 8.92 -22.62
CA LYS A 217 6.46 10.20 -21.92
C LYS A 217 5.38 11.16 -22.40
N TYR A 218 4.45 11.50 -21.53
CA TYR A 218 3.41 12.49 -21.81
C TYR A 218 3.79 13.84 -21.24
N ASN A 219 3.85 14.86 -22.10
CA ASN A 219 4.26 16.22 -21.72
C ASN A 219 3.09 17.18 -21.46
N GLY A 220 1.84 16.74 -21.60
CA GLY A 220 0.66 17.57 -21.35
C GLY A 220 0.15 17.46 -19.91
N LYS A 221 -1.03 18.03 -19.67
CA LYS A 221 -1.74 17.95 -18.39
C LYS A 221 -2.67 16.75 -18.37
N VAL A 222 -2.74 16.11 -17.20
CA VAL A 222 -3.62 14.99 -16.93
C VAL A 222 -4.71 15.45 -15.96
N PHE A 223 -5.96 15.13 -16.27
CA PHE A 223 -7.10 15.36 -15.40
C PHE A 223 -7.73 14.01 -15.05
N LEU A 224 -7.65 13.63 -13.79
CA LEU A 224 -8.32 12.43 -13.29
C LEU A 224 -9.81 12.74 -13.13
N SER A 225 -10.66 12.00 -13.83
CA SER A 225 -12.11 12.09 -13.68
C SER A 225 -12.47 11.67 -12.26
N LYS A 226 -12.97 12.62 -11.46
CA LYS A 226 -13.69 12.29 -10.22
C LYS A 226 -15.02 11.71 -10.67
N GLU A 227 -15.13 10.38 -10.74
CA GLU A 227 -16.46 9.79 -10.89
C GLU A 227 -17.32 10.28 -9.71
N ASP A 228 -18.53 10.73 -10.01
CA ASP A 228 -19.42 11.36 -9.04
C ASP A 228 -19.55 10.49 -7.79
N THR A 229 -19.37 11.13 -6.65
CA THR A 229 -19.10 10.65 -5.28
C THR A 229 -20.17 9.76 -4.64
N VAL A 230 -20.93 9.00 -5.41
CA VAL A 230 -22.00 8.10 -4.93
C VAL A 230 -21.57 6.62 -4.98
N ILE A 231 -20.47 6.31 -5.66
CA ILE A 231 -19.93 4.95 -5.75
C ILE A 231 -18.92 4.74 -4.61
N PRO A 232 -18.90 3.57 -3.94
CA PRO A 232 -17.91 3.23 -2.93
C PRO A 232 -16.47 3.59 -3.36
N PRO A 233 -15.57 3.81 -2.39
CA PRO A 233 -14.18 4.16 -2.66
C PRO A 233 -13.62 3.23 -3.74
N PRO A 234 -12.84 3.77 -4.68
CA PRO A 234 -12.53 3.06 -5.88
C PRO A 234 -11.59 1.88 -5.58
N PRO A 235 -11.82 0.72 -6.21
CA PRO A 235 -11.17 -0.53 -5.88
C PRO A 235 -9.65 -0.47 -5.89
N SER A 236 -9.06 -0.58 -4.70
CA SER A 236 -7.67 -1.03 -4.54
C SER A 236 -7.55 -2.47 -5.05
N ILE A 237 -6.40 -2.92 -5.54
CA ILE A 237 -6.22 -4.36 -5.80
C ILE A 237 -6.27 -5.22 -4.54
N PHE A 238 -6.24 -4.58 -3.36
CA PHE A 238 -6.54 -5.18 -2.06
C PHE A 238 -7.95 -4.85 -1.59
N GLU A 239 -8.79 -4.29 -2.46
CA GLU A 239 -10.17 -4.10 -2.08
C GLU A 239 -10.79 -5.46 -1.88
N PRO A 240 -11.31 -5.66 -0.67
CA PRO A 240 -11.55 -7.00 -0.27
C PRO A 240 -12.89 -7.40 -0.88
N ILE A 241 -12.95 -8.52 -1.60
CA ILE A 241 -14.14 -8.89 -2.39
C ILE A 241 -15.39 -8.99 -1.49
N ASP A 242 -15.19 -9.37 -0.23
CA ASP A 242 -16.24 -9.62 0.76
C ASP A 242 -15.95 -8.87 2.09
N VAL A 243 -16.15 -7.55 2.13
CA VAL A 243 -15.95 -6.78 3.39
C VAL A 243 -17.26 -6.61 4.15
N PRO A 244 -17.32 -7.01 5.44
CA PRO A 244 -18.34 -6.50 6.32
C PRO A 244 -18.15 -5.00 6.50
N VAL A 245 -19.19 -4.21 6.21
CA VAL A 245 -19.17 -2.73 6.30
C VAL A 245 -18.56 -2.30 7.63
N VAL A 246 -17.45 -1.58 7.56
CA VAL A 246 -16.78 -1.06 8.75
C VAL A 246 -17.72 -0.08 9.43
N GLN A 247 -18.08 -0.36 10.69
CA GLN A 247 -18.93 0.55 11.45
C GLN A 247 -18.23 1.91 11.63
N PRO A 248 -18.89 3.03 11.30
CA PRO A 248 -18.34 4.36 11.51
C PRO A 248 -18.18 4.64 13.01
N TYR A 249 -17.42 5.69 13.34
CA TYR A 249 -17.38 6.20 14.70
C TYR A 249 -18.74 6.83 15.05
N ASP A 250 -19.29 6.45 16.19
CA ASP A 250 -20.40 7.13 16.83
C ASP A 250 -19.81 8.13 17.84
N GLY A 251 -19.70 9.39 17.40
CA GLY A 251 -19.00 10.45 18.13
C GLY A 251 -17.50 10.14 18.30
N ASN A 252 -17.05 9.98 19.54
CA ASN A 252 -15.65 9.72 19.89
C ASN A 252 -15.28 8.23 19.92
N TYR A 253 -16.26 7.34 19.75
CA TYR A 253 -16.07 5.91 19.94
C TYR A 253 -16.40 5.14 18.68
N LYS A 254 -15.66 4.06 18.45
CA LYS A 254 -16.03 3.01 17.51
C LYS A 254 -16.35 1.76 18.30
N ILE A 255 -17.56 1.25 18.11
CA ILE A 255 -17.96 -0.05 18.66
C ILE A 255 -17.42 -1.12 17.72
N GLU A 256 -16.66 -2.06 18.27
CA GLU A 256 -16.13 -3.17 17.50
C GLU A 256 -16.84 -4.46 17.91
N VAL A 257 -17.48 -5.11 16.94
CA VAL A 257 -18.06 -6.44 17.10
C VAL A 257 -17.11 -7.43 16.44
N ILE A 258 -16.51 -8.30 17.25
CA ILE A 258 -15.62 -9.35 16.77
C ILE A 258 -16.36 -10.67 16.81
N GLU A 259 -16.31 -11.39 15.72
CA GLU A 259 -16.78 -12.77 15.68
C GLU A 259 -15.76 -13.67 16.40
N PHE A 260 -16.19 -14.25 17.52
CA PHE A 260 -15.46 -15.31 18.20
C PHE A 260 -16.16 -16.63 17.91
N LEU A 261 -15.44 -17.54 17.29
CA LEU A 261 -15.85 -18.93 17.11
C LEU A 261 -15.85 -19.64 18.46
N GLU A 262 -16.58 -20.75 18.56
CA GLU A 262 -16.44 -21.62 19.73
C GLU A 262 -15.00 -22.11 19.88
N ASN A 263 -14.58 -22.29 21.13
CA ASN A 263 -13.20 -22.64 21.45
C ASN A 263 -12.78 -23.93 20.73
N GLY A 264 -11.70 -23.87 19.93
CA GLY A 264 -11.23 -24.99 19.13
C GLY A 264 -11.77 -25.08 17.71
N ASN A 265 -12.81 -24.33 17.36
CA ASN A 265 -13.39 -24.32 16.01
C ASN A 265 -12.65 -23.34 15.10
N SER A 266 -12.51 -23.73 13.83
CA SER A 266 -11.95 -22.90 12.77
C SER A 266 -12.95 -22.71 11.63
N LYS A 267 -12.75 -21.66 10.83
CA LYS A 267 -13.38 -21.47 9.53
C LYS A 267 -12.40 -21.84 8.45
N ILE A 268 -12.89 -22.47 7.39
CA ILE A 268 -12.11 -22.82 6.21
C ILE A 268 -12.73 -22.11 5.01
N GLU A 269 -11.89 -21.41 4.26
CA GLU A 269 -12.31 -20.69 3.06
C GLU A 269 -11.41 -21.06 1.87
N LYS A 270 -12.03 -21.30 0.71
CA LYS A 270 -11.31 -21.55 -0.54
C LYS A 270 -11.02 -20.21 -1.22
N ILE A 271 -9.73 -19.89 -1.37
CA ILE A 271 -9.25 -18.61 -1.90
C ILE A 271 -8.98 -18.73 -3.39
N GLY A 272 -8.21 -19.73 -3.81
CA GLY A 272 -7.74 -19.91 -5.17
C GLY A 272 -7.96 -21.32 -5.70
N PRO A 273 -7.71 -21.54 -7.01
CA PRO A 273 -7.63 -22.88 -7.57
C PRO A 273 -6.32 -23.59 -7.19
N GLU A 274 -5.27 -22.82 -6.88
CA GLU A 274 -3.90 -23.28 -6.61
C GLU A 274 -3.24 -22.34 -5.58
N GLY A 275 -2.22 -22.83 -4.86
CA GLY A 275 -1.45 -22.06 -3.88
C GLY A 275 -1.24 -22.81 -2.57
N GLU A 276 -0.74 -22.09 -1.56
CA GLU A 276 -0.50 -22.66 -0.24
C GLU A 276 -1.78 -22.75 0.61
N THR A 277 -1.76 -23.63 1.62
CA THR A 277 -2.75 -23.62 2.71
C THR A 277 -2.23 -22.82 3.89
N LEU A 278 -2.94 -21.75 4.24
CA LEU A 278 -2.65 -20.89 5.37
C LEU A 278 -3.44 -21.29 6.61
N ILE A 279 -2.81 -21.28 7.78
CA ILE A 279 -3.47 -21.42 9.08
C ILE A 279 -3.19 -20.15 9.90
N VAL A 280 -4.23 -19.48 10.38
CA VAL A 280 -4.11 -18.16 11.03
C VAL A 280 -4.89 -18.08 12.33
N GLY A 281 -4.26 -17.51 13.37
CA GLY A 281 -4.86 -17.27 14.67
C GLY A 281 -4.63 -18.40 15.67
N LYS A 282 -5.18 -18.27 16.88
CA LYS A 282 -5.02 -19.26 17.95
C LYS A 282 -6.28 -20.10 18.12
N LYS A 283 -6.06 -21.40 18.27
CA LYS A 283 -7.12 -22.39 18.49
C LYS A 283 -7.86 -22.20 19.81
N THR A 284 -7.14 -21.76 20.85
CA THR A 284 -7.68 -21.63 22.19
C THR A 284 -7.59 -20.21 22.72
N TYR A 285 -8.60 -19.84 23.52
CA TYR A 285 -8.64 -18.54 24.20
C TYR A 285 -9.24 -18.68 25.61
N LEU A 286 -8.91 -17.72 26.48
CA LEU A 286 -9.55 -17.55 27.79
C LEU A 286 -10.65 -16.50 27.71
N THR A 287 -11.85 -16.79 28.21
CA THR A 287 -12.91 -15.78 28.28
C THR A 287 -12.76 -14.93 29.53
N ILE A 288 -12.81 -13.61 29.38
CA ILE A 288 -12.84 -12.63 30.46
C ILE A 288 -14.05 -11.69 30.31
N GLY A 289 -14.44 -11.06 31.41
CA GLY A 289 -15.55 -10.10 31.45
C GLY A 289 -16.93 -10.78 31.39
N LEU A 290 -17.95 -9.98 31.68
CA LEU A 290 -19.36 -10.35 31.55
C LEU A 290 -19.95 -9.77 30.26
N GLN A 291 -21.12 -10.28 29.86
CA GLN A 291 -21.80 -9.84 28.63
C GLN A 291 -22.16 -8.34 28.64
N ASN A 292 -22.37 -7.78 29.83
CA ASN A 292 -22.74 -6.37 30.02
C ASN A 292 -21.53 -5.48 30.33
N ASP A 293 -20.32 -6.04 30.42
CA ASP A 293 -19.13 -5.23 30.67
C ASP A 293 -18.81 -4.38 29.43
N GLU A 294 -18.28 -3.19 29.66
CA GLU A 294 -17.76 -2.33 28.61
C GLU A 294 -16.26 -2.12 28.83
N ALA A 295 -15.47 -2.38 27.79
CA ALA A 295 -14.05 -2.06 27.76
C ALA A 295 -13.82 -0.81 26.90
N VAL A 296 -13.10 0.16 27.44
CA VAL A 296 -12.70 1.37 26.72
C VAL A 296 -11.22 1.27 26.37
N CYS A 297 -10.91 1.34 25.08
CA CYS A 297 -9.57 1.17 24.57
C CYS A 297 -8.96 2.48 24.09
N LYS A 298 -7.72 2.76 24.53
CA LYS A 298 -6.91 3.89 24.10
C LYS A 298 -5.73 3.39 23.27
N LEU A 299 -5.51 3.99 22.10
CA LEU A 299 -4.37 3.68 21.25
C LEU A 299 -3.07 4.05 21.98
N LEU A 300 -2.21 3.05 22.22
CA LEU A 300 -0.88 3.23 22.80
C LEU A 300 0.15 3.49 21.70
N ALA A 301 0.15 2.63 20.68
CA ALA A 301 1.11 2.66 19.59
C ALA A 301 0.42 2.30 18.28
N GLU A 302 0.88 2.91 17.19
CA GLU A 302 0.47 2.61 15.82
C GLU A 302 1.74 2.58 14.98
N SER A 303 1.86 1.54 14.17
CA SER A 303 2.92 1.40 13.16
C SER A 303 2.27 1.10 11.82
N LYS A 304 2.67 1.84 10.79
CA LYS A 304 2.23 1.61 9.41
C LYS A 304 3.16 0.66 8.64
N SER A 305 4.31 0.31 9.23
CA SER A 305 5.43 -0.37 8.54
C SER A 305 6.01 -1.55 9.32
N GLY A 306 5.20 -2.20 10.17
CA GLY A 306 5.42 -3.60 10.59
C GLY A 306 6.59 -3.93 11.53
N ALA A 307 7.46 -2.98 11.85
CA ALA A 307 8.72 -3.26 12.54
C ALA A 307 8.62 -3.69 14.02
N ALA A 308 7.45 -3.63 14.66
CA ALA A 308 7.35 -3.81 16.10
C ALA A 308 6.17 -4.72 16.49
N ALA A 309 6.51 -5.95 16.93
CA ALA A 309 5.67 -6.87 17.73
C ALA A 309 5.06 -8.11 17.05
N TYR A 310 5.49 -8.49 15.82
CA TYR A 310 5.00 -9.72 15.17
C TYR A 310 5.87 -10.97 15.35
N SER A 311 6.71 -11.04 16.40
CA SER A 311 7.72 -12.12 16.50
C SER A 311 7.20 -13.50 16.94
N LYS A 312 5.92 -13.66 17.34
CA LYS A 312 5.46 -14.95 17.95
C LYS A 312 4.15 -15.54 17.43
N LEU A 313 3.44 -14.84 16.53
CA LEU A 313 2.10 -15.25 16.08
C LEU A 313 2.00 -15.19 14.56
N LEU A 314 3.02 -15.72 13.90
CA LEU A 314 2.99 -15.85 12.46
C LEU A 314 1.94 -16.86 12.02
N PRO A 315 1.32 -16.64 10.86
CA PRO A 315 0.61 -17.70 10.17
C PRO A 315 1.48 -18.96 10.03
N GLU A 316 0.85 -20.10 9.83
CA GLU A 316 1.53 -21.35 9.48
C GLU A 316 1.18 -21.73 8.03
N PHE A 317 2.17 -22.18 7.27
CA PHE A 317 1.97 -22.81 5.95
C PHE A 317 2.03 -24.32 6.10
N ASN A 318 0.93 -25.01 5.80
CA ASN A 318 0.87 -26.47 5.89
C ASN A 318 1.36 -27.01 7.26
N GLY A 319 1.07 -26.29 8.35
CA GLY A 319 1.51 -26.63 9.71
C GLY A 319 2.99 -26.38 10.01
N LYS A 320 3.70 -25.66 9.14
CA LYS A 320 5.07 -25.16 9.38
C LYS A 320 5.03 -23.65 9.58
N GLU A 321 5.96 -23.14 10.36
CA GLU A 321 6.11 -21.69 10.56
C GLU A 321 6.22 -21.00 9.20
N ALA A 322 5.37 -20.00 8.98
CA ALA A 322 5.33 -19.35 7.70
C ALA A 322 6.57 -18.49 7.46
N ILE A 323 7.01 -18.44 6.21
CA ILE A 323 8.15 -17.63 5.82
C ILE A 323 7.72 -16.16 5.95
N LEU A 324 8.27 -15.44 6.94
CA LEU A 324 8.06 -14.01 7.16
C LEU A 324 8.13 -13.17 5.87
N GLU A 325 8.98 -13.60 4.95
CA GLU A 325 9.22 -12.99 3.65
C GLU A 325 8.02 -13.04 2.69
N THR A 326 6.90 -13.69 3.04
CA THR A 326 5.68 -13.72 2.22
C THR A 326 4.58 -12.80 2.76
N PHE A 327 4.83 -12.09 3.86
CA PHE A 327 3.85 -11.20 4.48
C PHE A 327 4.33 -9.76 4.47
N SER A 328 3.45 -8.87 4.04
CA SER A 328 3.59 -7.44 4.25
C SER A 328 2.65 -7.01 5.35
N VAL A 329 3.19 -6.35 6.36
CA VAL A 329 2.39 -5.80 7.46
C VAL A 329 2.03 -4.36 7.12
N ASN A 330 0.77 -4.13 6.75
CA ASN A 330 0.31 -2.81 6.30
C ASN A 330 -0.14 -1.92 7.47
N ARG A 331 -0.50 -2.52 8.61
CA ARG A 331 -0.97 -1.79 9.79
C ARG A 331 -0.80 -2.63 11.04
N GLN A 332 -0.28 -2.00 12.09
CA GLN A 332 -0.28 -2.53 13.44
C GLN A 332 -0.73 -1.47 14.43
N GLU A 333 -1.55 -1.88 15.38
CA GLU A 333 -1.99 -1.01 16.46
C GLU A 333 -1.97 -1.77 17.78
N ILE A 334 -1.54 -1.10 18.83
CA ILE A 334 -1.59 -1.59 20.20
C ILE A 334 -2.48 -0.65 21.00
N TRP A 335 -3.46 -1.25 21.67
CA TRP A 335 -4.49 -0.55 22.41
C TRP A 335 -4.50 -1.05 23.85
N ASN A 336 -4.52 -0.13 24.81
CA ASN A 336 -4.76 -0.46 26.21
C ASN A 336 -6.26 -0.36 26.49
N CYS A 337 -6.86 -1.47 26.88
CA CYS A 337 -8.29 -1.58 27.15
C CYS A 337 -8.52 -1.74 28.64
N THR A 338 -9.37 -0.90 29.21
CA THR A 338 -9.74 -0.93 30.63
C THR A 338 -11.22 -1.24 30.80
N TYR A 339 -11.55 -2.12 31.73
CA TYR A 339 -12.93 -2.47 32.12
C TYR A 339 -13.02 -2.69 33.63
N ASN A 340 -14.20 -2.48 34.23
CA ASN A 340 -14.44 -2.66 35.67
C ASN A 340 -13.40 -1.94 36.57
N GLU A 341 -13.17 -0.66 36.30
CA GLU A 341 -12.26 0.31 36.95
C GLU A 341 -10.77 -0.06 37.00
N ASP A 342 -10.40 -1.31 37.27
CA ASP A 342 -9.01 -1.71 37.52
C ASP A 342 -8.50 -2.85 36.62
N LYS A 343 -9.38 -3.48 35.83
CA LYS A 343 -8.94 -4.58 34.96
C LYS A 343 -8.52 -4.04 33.61
N ASN A 344 -7.38 -4.52 33.13
CA ASN A 344 -6.86 -4.14 31.83
C ASN A 344 -6.50 -5.37 30.99
N PHE A 345 -6.52 -5.16 29.69
CA PHE A 345 -5.97 -6.08 28.71
C PHE A 345 -5.46 -5.27 27.53
N ILE A 346 -4.58 -5.87 26.74
CA ILE A 346 -4.06 -5.28 25.52
C ILE A 346 -4.82 -5.83 24.34
N ARG A 347 -5.22 -4.94 23.44
CA ARG A 347 -5.72 -5.27 22.11
C ARG A 347 -4.64 -4.95 21.09
N ARG A 348 -4.24 -5.95 20.32
CA ARG A 348 -3.42 -5.80 19.12
C ARG A 348 -4.29 -5.95 17.89
N LEU A 349 -4.19 -5.01 16.96
CA LEU A 349 -4.71 -5.15 15.61
C LEU A 349 -3.53 -5.28 14.66
N THR A 350 -3.57 -6.25 13.77
CA THR A 350 -2.58 -6.42 12.71
C THR A 350 -3.30 -6.64 11.39
N GLU A 351 -2.98 -5.83 10.39
CA GLU A 351 -3.35 -6.09 9.00
C GLU A 351 -2.13 -6.51 8.21
N LEU A 352 -2.24 -7.65 7.54
CA LEU A 352 -1.18 -8.23 6.73
C LEU A 352 -1.71 -8.66 5.36
N VAL A 353 -0.83 -8.61 4.37
CA VAL A 353 -1.09 -8.99 2.98
C VAL A 353 -0.10 -10.08 2.60
N VAL A 354 -0.62 -11.19 2.10
CA VAL A 354 0.19 -12.35 1.68
C VAL A 354 0.62 -12.18 0.25
N SER A 355 1.91 -12.22 -0.08
CA SER A 355 2.43 -11.95 -1.44
C SER A 355 2.45 -13.18 -2.36
N ILE A 356 2.02 -14.34 -1.90
CA ILE A 356 2.02 -15.60 -2.67
C ILE A 356 0.61 -16.14 -2.94
N PRO A 357 0.42 -17.01 -3.96
CA PRO A 357 -0.86 -17.66 -4.19
C PRO A 357 -1.32 -18.49 -2.99
N VAL A 358 -2.60 -18.36 -2.63
CA VAL A 358 -3.24 -19.10 -1.53
C VAL A 358 -4.39 -19.91 -2.12
N GLU A 359 -4.36 -21.23 -1.91
CA GLU A 359 -5.46 -22.11 -2.31
C GLU A 359 -6.58 -22.04 -1.27
N LYS A 360 -6.21 -22.16 0.01
CA LYS A 360 -7.13 -22.30 1.13
C LYS A 360 -6.57 -21.60 2.36
N ILE A 361 -7.46 -21.08 3.19
CA ILE A 361 -7.12 -20.55 4.51
C ILE A 361 -8.02 -21.16 5.57
N GLU A 362 -7.40 -21.62 6.65
CA GLU A 362 -8.04 -21.99 7.90
C GLU A 362 -7.75 -20.90 8.93
N TYR A 363 -8.78 -20.38 9.59
CA TYR A 363 -8.60 -19.31 10.56
C TYR A 363 -9.51 -19.43 11.78
N TYR A 364 -9.01 -18.92 12.90
CA TYR A 364 -9.67 -18.96 14.20
C TYR A 364 -10.32 -17.61 14.56
N SER A 365 -10.79 -17.49 15.81
CA SER A 365 -11.44 -16.29 16.34
C SER A 365 -10.60 -15.02 16.20
N GLY A 366 -11.28 -13.89 15.94
CA GLY A 366 -10.62 -12.60 15.82
C GLY A 366 -9.92 -12.37 14.48
N ILE A 367 -10.05 -13.28 13.52
CA ILE A 367 -9.49 -13.15 12.18
C ILE A 367 -10.58 -12.73 11.20
N SER A 368 -10.29 -11.69 10.42
CA SER A 368 -11.02 -11.35 9.20
C SER A 368 -10.13 -11.64 8.00
N VAL A 369 -10.66 -12.37 7.03
CA VAL A 369 -9.96 -12.73 5.81
C VAL A 369 -10.64 -12.04 4.66
N TRP A 370 -9.83 -11.59 3.71
CA TRP A 370 -10.33 -11.12 2.44
C TRP A 370 -9.51 -11.62 1.29
N LYS A 371 -10.20 -12.10 0.28
CA LYS A 371 -9.61 -12.53 -0.98
C LYS A 371 -9.27 -11.32 -1.85
N TYR A 372 -8.10 -11.38 -2.47
CA TYR A 372 -7.72 -10.47 -3.55
C TYR A 372 -6.96 -11.22 -4.64
N ARG A 373 -6.80 -10.62 -5.82
CA ARG A 373 -6.16 -11.26 -6.98
C ARG A 373 -4.69 -10.85 -7.11
N LEU A 374 -3.80 -11.82 -7.24
CA LEU A 374 -2.39 -11.59 -7.60
C LEU A 374 -2.20 -11.56 -9.12
N SER A 375 -2.92 -12.42 -9.83
CA SER A 375 -2.89 -12.53 -11.29
C SER A 375 -4.27 -12.90 -11.83
N ARG A 376 -4.37 -13.17 -13.14
CA ARG A 376 -5.59 -13.70 -13.78
C ARG A 376 -6.07 -15.02 -13.16
N ILE A 377 -5.14 -15.84 -12.65
CA ILE A 377 -5.42 -17.20 -12.16
C ILE A 377 -5.24 -17.28 -10.64
N PHE A 378 -4.24 -16.58 -10.11
CA PHE A 378 -3.86 -16.67 -8.70
C PHE A 378 -4.56 -15.64 -7.83
N ASN A 379 -5.04 -16.10 -6.69
CA ASN A 379 -5.60 -15.28 -5.64
C ASN A 379 -4.72 -15.38 -4.39
N SER A 380 -4.82 -14.39 -3.53
CA SER A 380 -4.20 -14.39 -2.23
C SER A 380 -5.13 -13.74 -1.21
N VAL A 381 -4.63 -13.51 0.00
CA VAL A 381 -5.42 -13.01 1.11
C VAL A 381 -4.81 -11.79 1.78
N LYS A 382 -5.67 -10.84 2.09
CA LYS A 382 -5.45 -9.86 3.14
C LYS A 382 -6.07 -10.43 4.42
N ILE A 383 -5.35 -10.31 5.52
CA ILE A 383 -5.77 -10.80 6.82
C ILE A 383 -5.76 -9.62 7.78
N ARG A 384 -6.80 -9.51 8.61
CA ARG A 384 -6.80 -8.67 9.81
C ARG A 384 -6.98 -9.56 11.01
N GLU A 385 -6.00 -9.54 11.89
CA GLU A 385 -6.07 -10.17 13.20
C GLU A 385 -6.39 -9.12 14.25
N ILE A 386 -7.35 -9.41 15.11
CA ILE A 386 -7.54 -8.74 16.38
C ILE A 386 -7.24 -9.75 17.49
N TYR A 387 -6.20 -9.46 18.24
CA TYR A 387 -5.65 -10.34 19.27
C TYR A 387 -5.69 -9.64 20.62
N TYR A 388 -6.39 -10.23 21.59
CA TYR A 388 -6.43 -9.72 22.96
C TYR A 388 -5.54 -10.57 23.86
N TYR A 389 -4.84 -9.95 24.81
CA TYR A 389 -3.99 -10.63 25.78
C TYR A 389 -3.82 -9.82 27.08
N GLU A 390 -3.44 -10.49 28.16
CA GLU A 390 -2.97 -9.84 29.39
C GLU A 390 -1.50 -9.42 29.20
N ASP A 391 -1.12 -8.24 29.67
CA ASP A 391 0.25 -7.68 29.50
C ASP A 391 1.36 -8.66 29.96
N ARG A 392 1.10 -9.46 31.01
CA ARG A 392 2.04 -10.44 31.55
C ARG A 392 2.03 -11.80 30.85
N LYS A 393 1.09 -12.05 29.94
CA LYS A 393 0.85 -13.34 29.25
C LYS A 393 0.51 -13.12 27.78
N SER A 394 1.46 -12.56 27.03
CA SER A 394 1.29 -12.21 25.62
C SER A 394 1.01 -13.41 24.69
N ASP A 395 1.27 -14.63 25.15
CA ASP A 395 1.04 -15.88 24.43
C ASP A 395 -0.36 -16.47 24.62
N GLN A 396 -1.10 -16.01 25.64
CA GLN A 396 -2.45 -16.46 25.94
C GLN A 396 -3.49 -15.52 25.31
N GLN A 397 -4.16 -15.98 24.25
CA GLN A 397 -5.26 -15.21 23.66
C GLN A 397 -6.43 -15.16 24.63
N ILE A 398 -7.08 -14.01 24.72
CA ILE A 398 -8.32 -13.84 25.48
C ILE A 398 -9.49 -13.47 24.57
N LYS A 399 -10.70 -13.80 25.02
CA LYS A 399 -11.97 -13.33 24.48
C LYS A 399 -12.60 -12.43 25.52
N PHE A 400 -12.86 -11.17 25.17
CA PHE A 400 -13.65 -10.28 26.01
C PHE A 400 -15.14 -10.51 25.72
N ASN A 401 -15.92 -10.87 26.74
CA ASN A 401 -17.34 -11.22 26.57
C ASN A 401 -18.27 -9.99 26.51
N GLY A 402 -17.75 -8.78 26.73
CA GLY A 402 -18.50 -7.53 26.71
C GLY A 402 -18.34 -6.71 25.43
N VAL A 403 -18.66 -5.42 25.50
CA VAL A 403 -18.55 -4.47 24.37
C VAL A 403 -17.22 -3.74 24.41
N VAL A 404 -16.53 -3.67 23.27
CA VAL A 404 -15.27 -2.91 23.13
C VAL A 404 -15.51 -1.58 22.44
N LYS A 405 -15.17 -0.48 23.11
CA LYS A 405 -15.24 0.90 22.61
C LYS A 405 -13.84 1.43 22.35
N LEU A 406 -13.49 1.64 21.08
CA LEU A 406 -12.21 2.22 20.68
C LEU A 406 -12.32 3.74 20.65
N ILE A 407 -11.47 4.45 21.40
CA ILE A 407 -11.41 5.91 21.37
C ILE A 407 -10.77 6.35 20.04
N LYS A 408 -11.39 7.31 19.35
CA LYS A 408 -10.84 7.89 18.12
C LYS A 408 -9.44 8.46 18.39
N PRO A 409 -8.38 7.95 17.73
CA PRO A 409 -7.05 8.50 17.92
C PRO A 409 -6.99 9.91 17.36
N LYS A 410 -6.16 10.76 17.96
CA LYS A 410 -5.80 12.05 17.36
C LYS A 410 -5.06 11.75 16.05
N GLU A 411 -5.46 12.39 14.96
CA GLU A 411 -4.79 12.22 13.67
C GLU A 411 -3.32 12.61 13.80
N LYS A 412 -2.44 11.62 13.73
CA LYS A 412 -1.00 11.87 13.56
C LYS A 412 -0.77 12.16 12.09
N LYS A 413 -0.21 13.33 11.80
CA LYS A 413 0.36 13.61 10.48
C LYS A 413 1.66 12.83 10.39
N TYR A 414 1.61 11.68 9.72
CA TYR A 414 2.83 10.99 9.32
C TYR A 414 3.43 11.78 8.17
N SER A 415 4.63 12.32 8.36
CA SER A 415 5.44 12.81 7.24
C SER A 415 6.13 11.59 6.63
N GLU A 416 5.82 11.30 5.37
CA GLU A 416 6.64 10.39 4.59
C GLU A 416 7.93 11.14 4.24
N THR A 417 9.08 10.53 4.52
CA THR A 417 10.39 11.08 4.15
C THR A 417 10.73 10.53 2.77
N GLU A 418 10.66 11.39 1.76
CA GLU A 418 11.20 11.06 0.43
C GLU A 418 12.72 10.93 0.55
N LEU A 419 13.28 9.84 0.02
CA LEU A 419 14.73 9.62 0.07
C LEU A 419 15.45 10.57 -0.88
N GLU A 420 16.67 10.96 -0.49
CA GLU A 420 17.53 11.81 -1.31
C GLU A 420 17.85 11.13 -2.64
N LYS A 421 17.91 11.94 -3.72
CA LYS A 421 18.05 11.46 -5.10
C LYS A 421 19.42 11.84 -5.63
N TYR A 422 20.15 10.83 -6.11
CA TYR A 422 21.45 10.98 -6.75
C TYR A 422 21.36 10.59 -8.23
N ASN A 423 22.22 11.17 -9.06
CA ASN A 423 22.29 10.85 -10.48
C ASN A 423 23.28 9.71 -10.75
N TYR A 424 22.85 8.73 -11.53
CA TYR A 424 23.67 7.60 -11.96
C TYR A 424 23.68 7.49 -13.48
N TYR A 425 24.78 6.96 -14.01
CA TYR A 425 24.92 6.57 -15.40
C TYR A 425 24.59 5.10 -15.56
N TYR A 426 23.81 4.81 -16.59
CA TYR A 426 23.28 3.49 -16.88
C TYR A 426 23.70 3.09 -18.31
N PRO A 427 24.81 2.35 -18.46
CA PRO A 427 25.40 2.08 -19.77
C PRO A 427 24.56 1.09 -20.60
N ASN A 428 23.99 0.06 -19.98
CA ASN A 428 23.12 -0.91 -20.65
C ASN A 428 22.15 -1.59 -19.65
N GLU A 429 21.27 -2.46 -20.16
CA GLU A 429 20.19 -3.04 -19.37
C GLU A 429 20.66 -3.93 -18.19
N TYR A 430 21.85 -4.51 -18.31
CA TYR A 430 22.36 -5.58 -17.44
C TYR A 430 23.45 -5.10 -16.49
N ASP A 431 24.03 -3.93 -16.76
CA ASP A 431 25.08 -3.37 -15.94
C ASP A 431 24.50 -2.61 -14.74
N MET A 432 25.29 -2.63 -13.66
CA MET A 432 25.01 -1.85 -12.46
C MET A 432 25.18 -0.36 -12.78
N PRO A 433 24.26 0.51 -12.35
CA PRO A 433 24.42 1.95 -12.50
C PRO A 433 25.66 2.45 -11.76
N ILE A 434 26.39 3.37 -12.38
CA ILE A 434 27.63 3.95 -11.85
C ILE A 434 27.32 5.38 -11.40
N ILE A 435 27.77 5.77 -10.21
CA ILE A 435 27.61 7.15 -9.73
C ILE A 435 28.21 8.10 -10.76
N VAL A 436 27.43 9.09 -11.21
CA VAL A 436 28.01 10.21 -11.94
C VAL A 436 28.62 11.07 -10.85
N ASP A 437 29.94 11.12 -10.79
CA ASP A 437 30.60 12.19 -10.06
C ASP A 437 30.16 13.47 -10.78
N ASP A 438 29.17 14.14 -10.21
CA ASP A 438 28.74 15.47 -10.60
C ASP A 438 29.91 16.35 -10.18
N GLY A 439 31.00 16.26 -10.94
CA GLY A 439 32.30 16.81 -10.60
C GLY A 439 32.02 18.20 -10.08
N TYR A 440 32.28 18.39 -8.79
CA TYR A 440 32.30 19.72 -8.21
C TYR A 440 33.35 20.43 -9.05
N ASP A 441 32.89 21.16 -10.06
CA ASP A 441 33.60 22.25 -10.71
C ASP A 441 33.85 23.24 -9.57
N SER A 442 34.87 22.93 -8.76
CA SER A 442 35.47 23.79 -7.75
C SER A 442 36.30 24.88 -8.43
N ASP A 443 35.78 25.41 -9.54
CA ASP A 443 36.34 26.56 -10.25
C ASP A 443 36.16 27.87 -9.44
N ASP A 444 35.59 27.82 -8.23
CA ASP A 444 35.46 28.96 -7.32
C ASP A 444 36.69 29.19 -6.40
N ASP A 445 37.76 28.37 -6.45
CA ASP A 445 38.95 28.53 -5.58
C ASP A 445 40.24 29.01 -6.31
N LEU A 446 40.12 29.84 -7.35
CA LEU A 446 41.29 30.40 -8.06
C LEU A 446 41.21 31.92 -8.30
N LEU A 447 40.76 32.69 -7.30
CA LEU A 447 40.94 34.15 -7.25
C LEU A 447 41.28 34.66 -5.84
N ASP A 448 42.37 34.16 -5.24
CA ASP A 448 43.09 34.88 -4.18
C ASP A 448 44.61 34.75 -4.39
N GLY A 449 45.09 35.49 -5.38
CA GLY A 449 46.49 35.51 -5.80
C GLY A 449 46.91 36.87 -6.35
N ALA A 450 46.62 37.96 -5.62
CA ALA A 450 47.14 39.28 -5.94
C ALA A 450 47.42 40.12 -4.68
N ALA A 451 48.32 39.64 -3.81
CA ALA A 451 49.07 40.52 -2.93
C ALA A 451 50.23 41.12 -3.72
N VAL A 452 50.00 42.28 -4.35
CA VAL A 452 51.06 43.12 -4.92
C VAL A 452 51.84 43.76 -3.77
N ILE A 453 53.10 43.37 -3.66
CA ILE A 453 54.16 44.06 -2.91
C ILE A 453 54.78 45.12 -3.84
N ALA A 454 54.76 46.38 -3.43
CA ALA A 454 55.78 47.41 -3.73
C ALA A 454 55.47 48.63 -2.83
N ALA A 455 56.30 48.97 -1.85
CA ALA A 455 57.60 49.67 -1.94
C ALA A 455 57.47 51.12 -2.41
#